data_AF-A0A8I1NS20-F1
#
_entry.id   AF-A0A8I1NS20-F1
#
_cell.length_a   1.000
_cell.length_b   1.000
_cell.length_c   1.000
_cell.angle_alpha   90.00
_cell.angle_beta   90.00
_cell.angle_gamma   90.00
#
_symmetry.space_group_name_H-M   'P 1'
#
loop_
_entity.id
_entity.type
_entity.pdbx_description
1 polymer ?
#
loop_
_entity_poly.entity_id
_entity_poly.type
_entity_poly.pdbx_seq_one_letter_code
_entity_poly.pdbx_strand_id
1 'polypeptide(L)'
;MDDIEIQELSMYREFTNTPNRRHNFYCYCSHLYCQEMAIFFTLVEDFRRDRRKRQAVFLTEWFVKGNIPKDLKDEGFLTEINISSKQVKEYGARAEGAVNAVGRTFIDKAKNHGGGVKGLLDALKQKKSGNTQISGEIFDDMQIYVIGMLNENRAADFKLDHDYMPNGKYAGKIAKLRMALKDAGFDPNGLGIY
;
A
#
# COMPACT_ATOMS: atom_id res chain seq x y z
N MET A 1 13.96 12.76 10.30
CA MET A 1 13.48 11.65 11.13
C MET A 1 14.32 11.68 12.40
N ASP A 2 13.69 11.81 13.56
CA ASP A 2 14.41 11.79 14.84
C ASP A 2 14.65 10.35 15.32
N ASP A 3 15.39 10.18 16.42
CA ASP A 3 15.79 8.87 16.93
C ASP A 3 14.60 8.00 17.36
N ILE A 4 13.49 8.62 17.80
CA ILE A 4 12.27 7.92 18.23
C ILE A 4 11.55 7.36 17.01
N GLU A 5 11.34 8.18 15.98
CA GLU A 5 10.72 7.76 14.72
C GLU A 5 11.50 6.62 14.04
N ILE A 6 12.84 6.66 14.11
CA ILE A 6 13.70 5.59 13.58
C ILE A 6 13.51 4.28 14.35
N GLN A 7 13.43 4.35 15.69
CA GLN A 7 13.22 3.18 16.53
C GLN A 7 11.85 2.56 16.28
N GLU A 8 10.79 3.37 16.22
CA GLU A 8 9.44 2.90 15.93
C GLU A 8 9.33 2.28 14.54
N LEU A 9 9.87 2.93 13.51
CA LEU A 9 9.92 2.37 12.16
C LEU A 9 10.63 1.02 12.12
N SER A 10 11.73 0.87 12.87
CA SER A 10 12.48 -0.38 12.96
C SER A 10 11.66 -1.48 13.64
N MET A 11 10.93 -1.16 14.70
CA MET A 11 10.02 -2.08 15.39
C MET A 11 8.91 -2.59 14.45
N TYR A 12 8.20 -1.69 13.76
CA TYR A 12 7.14 -2.09 12.83
C TYR A 12 7.68 -2.87 11.62
N ARG A 13 8.90 -2.60 11.18
CA ARG A 13 9.60 -3.44 10.19
C ARG A 13 9.87 -4.84 10.72
N GLU A 14 10.23 -4.98 11.99
CA GLU A 14 10.40 -6.30 12.61
C GLU A 14 9.06 -7.06 12.71
N PHE A 15 7.97 -6.37 13.04
CA PHE A 15 6.60 -6.91 13.05
C PHE A 15 6.13 -7.40 11.68
N THR A 16 6.78 -6.97 10.60
CA THR A 16 6.33 -7.22 9.22
C THR A 16 7.43 -7.78 8.31
N ASN A 17 8.53 -8.29 8.87
CA ASN A 17 9.68 -8.75 8.07
C ASN A 17 9.46 -10.10 7.36
N THR A 18 8.47 -10.90 7.77
CA THR A 18 8.10 -12.17 7.12
C THR A 18 6.60 -12.20 6.76
N PRO A 19 6.17 -13.01 5.78
CA PRO A 19 4.75 -13.15 5.45
C PRO A 19 3.88 -13.56 6.65
N ASN A 20 4.35 -14.50 7.49
CA ASN A 20 3.62 -14.90 8.70
C ASN A 20 3.49 -13.76 9.71
N ARG A 21 4.57 -13.00 9.95
CA ARG A 21 4.52 -11.86 10.88
C ARG A 21 3.61 -10.75 10.36
N ARG A 22 3.62 -10.46 9.05
CA ARG A 22 2.66 -9.55 8.41
C ARG A 22 1.22 -10.01 8.63
N HIS A 23 0.95 -11.30 8.45
CA HIS A 23 -0.38 -11.85 8.70
C HIS A 23 -0.80 -11.69 10.16
N ASN A 24 0.03 -12.13 11.10
CA ASN A 24 -0.26 -12.05 12.53
C ASN A 24 -0.46 -10.59 12.98
N PHE A 25 0.36 -9.68 12.46
CA PHE A 25 0.22 -8.25 12.73
C PHE A 25 -1.09 -7.69 12.15
N TYR A 26 -1.43 -8.02 10.91
CA TYR A 26 -2.73 -7.68 10.32
C TYR A 26 -3.90 -8.21 11.16
N CYS A 27 -3.86 -9.49 11.56
CA CYS A 27 -4.89 -10.11 12.38
C CYS A 27 -5.03 -9.42 13.72
N TYR A 28 -3.92 -9.09 14.38
CA TYR A 28 -3.92 -8.31 15.62
C TYR A 28 -4.58 -6.93 15.43
N CYS A 29 -4.16 -6.17 14.42
CA CYS A 29 -4.75 -4.85 14.11
C CYS A 29 -6.23 -4.94 13.72
N SER A 30 -6.70 -6.08 13.18
CA SER A 30 -8.11 -6.29 12.87
C SER A 30 -9.02 -6.42 14.09
N HIS A 31 -8.46 -6.78 15.27
CA HIS A 31 -9.18 -6.74 16.55
C HIS A 31 -9.18 -5.34 17.18
N LEU A 32 -8.19 -4.52 16.81
CA LEU A 32 -8.07 -3.12 17.21
C LEU A 32 -8.83 -2.16 16.27
N TYR A 33 -9.42 -2.68 15.18
CA TYR A 33 -10.10 -1.89 14.15
C TYR A 33 -9.21 -0.85 13.46
N CYS A 34 -7.92 -1.13 13.33
CA CYS A 34 -6.93 -0.28 12.66
C CYS A 34 -6.17 -1.02 11.54
N GLN A 35 -6.76 -2.10 11.01
CA GLN A 35 -6.13 -2.95 10.00
C GLN A 35 -5.73 -2.22 8.71
N GLU A 36 -6.43 -1.17 8.31
CA GLU A 36 -6.13 -0.34 7.15
C GLU A 36 -4.76 0.35 7.27
N MET A 37 -4.37 0.73 8.49
CA MET A 37 -3.06 1.32 8.80
C MET A 37 -1.96 0.28 8.67
N ALA A 38 -2.18 -0.93 9.19
CA ALA A 38 -1.24 -2.05 9.06
C ALA A 38 -1.08 -2.50 7.59
N ILE A 39 -2.19 -2.54 6.84
CA ILE A 39 -2.17 -2.82 5.40
C ILE A 39 -1.37 -1.74 4.66
N PHE A 40 -1.67 -0.46 4.89
CA PHE A 40 -0.93 0.64 4.26
C PHE A 40 0.57 0.55 4.54
N PHE A 41 0.97 0.39 5.81
CA PHE A 41 2.37 0.25 6.20
C PHE A 41 3.07 -0.87 5.43
N THR A 42 2.45 -2.05 5.36
CA THR A 42 3.03 -3.22 4.70
C THR A 42 3.12 -3.02 3.18
N LEU A 43 2.12 -2.36 2.58
CA LEU A 43 2.14 -2.05 1.15
C LEU A 43 3.21 -1.01 0.79
N VAL A 44 3.49 -0.04 1.65
CA VAL A 44 4.59 0.91 1.45
C VAL A 44 5.94 0.20 1.50
N GLU A 45 6.16 -0.70 2.47
CA GLU A 45 7.40 -1.48 2.55
C GLU A 45 7.59 -2.40 1.33
N ASP A 46 6.53 -3.02 0.82
CA ASP A 46 6.61 -3.82 -0.42
C ASP A 46 6.85 -2.95 -1.66
N PHE A 47 6.16 -1.79 -1.74
CA PHE A 47 6.38 -0.80 -2.79
C PHE A 47 7.84 -0.30 -2.83
N ARG A 48 8.51 -0.10 -1.68
CA ARG A 48 9.93 0.32 -1.65
C ARG A 48 10.84 -0.64 -2.42
N ARG A 49 10.48 -1.93 -2.51
CA ARG A 49 11.25 -2.95 -3.24
C ARG A 49 11.03 -2.86 -4.74
N ASP A 50 9.77 -2.80 -5.15
CA ASP A 50 9.35 -2.91 -6.55
C ASP A 50 9.31 -1.56 -7.28
N ARG A 51 8.95 -0.49 -6.55
CA ARG A 51 8.86 0.91 -6.97
C ARG A 51 8.01 1.15 -8.20
N ARG A 52 6.95 0.33 -8.37
CA ARG A 52 6.10 0.34 -9.57
C ARG A 52 5.10 1.49 -9.53
N LYS A 53 4.93 2.13 -10.68
CA LYS A 53 3.95 3.21 -10.89
C LYS A 53 2.53 2.86 -10.44
N ARG A 54 2.03 1.68 -10.84
CA ARG A 54 0.68 1.21 -10.47
C ARG A 54 0.47 1.05 -8.96
N GLN A 55 1.51 0.65 -8.23
CA GLN A 55 1.45 0.52 -6.76
C GLN A 55 1.38 1.90 -6.10
N ALA A 56 2.17 2.86 -6.57
CA ALA A 56 2.10 4.23 -6.06
C ALA A 56 0.73 4.89 -6.35
N VAL A 57 0.17 4.69 -7.53
CA VAL A 57 -1.20 5.16 -7.87
C VAL A 57 -2.22 4.52 -6.94
N PHE A 58 -2.15 3.20 -6.74
CA PHE A 58 -3.04 2.48 -5.82
C PHE A 58 -2.96 3.03 -4.40
N LEU A 59 -1.75 3.16 -3.84
CA LEU A 59 -1.52 3.71 -2.50
C LEU A 59 -2.09 5.13 -2.35
N THR A 60 -1.88 5.97 -3.36
CA THR A 60 -2.37 7.36 -3.36
C THR A 60 -3.89 7.42 -3.42
N GLU A 61 -4.51 6.71 -4.37
CA GLU A 61 -5.96 6.75 -4.53
C GLU A 61 -6.69 6.19 -3.32
N TRP A 62 -6.24 5.03 -2.81
CA TRP A 62 -6.98 4.34 -1.75
C TRP A 62 -6.72 4.92 -0.38
N PHE A 63 -5.46 5.18 -0.03
CA PHE A 63 -5.09 5.50 1.36
C PHE A 63 -4.83 6.98 1.58
N VAL A 64 -4.39 7.74 0.55
CA VAL A 64 -4.23 9.20 0.67
C VAL A 64 -5.55 9.92 0.38
N LYS A 65 -6.21 9.57 -0.74
CA LYS A 65 -7.43 10.27 -1.19
C LYS A 65 -8.73 9.64 -0.69
N GLY A 66 -8.66 8.44 -0.10
CA GLY A 66 -9.84 7.75 0.41
C GLY A 66 -10.75 7.17 -0.67
N ASN A 67 -10.29 7.01 -1.91
CA ASN A 67 -11.05 6.44 -3.03
C ASN A 67 -11.13 4.89 -2.96
N ILE A 68 -11.48 4.37 -1.79
CA ILE A 68 -11.63 2.93 -1.54
C ILE A 68 -12.98 2.46 -2.12
N PRO A 69 -13.03 1.33 -2.83
CA PRO A 69 -14.27 0.74 -3.33
C PRO A 69 -15.31 0.54 -2.21
N LYS A 70 -16.58 0.85 -2.51
CA LYS A 70 -17.69 0.79 -1.53
C LYS A 70 -17.77 -0.56 -0.83
N ASP A 71 -17.62 -1.65 -1.58
CA ASP A 71 -17.73 -3.00 -1.04
C ASP A 71 -16.59 -3.40 -0.09
N LEU A 72 -15.46 -2.68 -0.12
CA LEU A 72 -14.37 -2.76 0.84
C LEU A 72 -14.51 -1.74 1.98
N LYS A 73 -15.21 -0.62 1.77
CA LYS A 73 -15.59 0.32 2.84
C LYS A 73 -16.73 -0.20 3.72
N ASP A 74 -17.66 -0.94 3.14
CA ASP A 74 -18.84 -1.46 3.81
C ASP A 74 -18.45 -2.22 5.09
N GLU A 75 -19.23 -2.02 6.15
CA GLU A 75 -19.01 -2.60 7.49
C GLU A 75 -17.69 -2.17 8.16
N GLY A 76 -16.98 -1.19 7.60
CA GLY A 76 -15.75 -0.64 8.17
C GLY A 76 -14.53 -1.55 7.98
N PHE A 77 -14.50 -2.39 6.94
CA PHE A 77 -13.35 -3.24 6.67
C PHE A 77 -12.10 -2.45 6.28
N LEU A 78 -12.24 -1.50 5.36
CA LEU A 78 -11.24 -0.46 5.09
C LEU A 78 -11.89 0.90 5.27
N THR A 79 -11.35 1.71 6.17
CA THR A 79 -11.77 3.09 6.40
C THR A 79 -10.75 4.04 5.78
N GLU A 80 -11.14 5.30 5.64
CA GLU A 80 -10.20 6.36 5.28
C GLU A 80 -9.23 6.56 6.44
N ILE A 81 -7.93 6.58 6.15
CA ILE A 81 -6.93 6.92 7.15
C ILE A 81 -7.18 8.37 7.58
N ASN A 82 -7.25 8.61 8.89
CA ASN A 82 -7.61 9.90 9.46
C ASN A 82 -6.47 10.92 9.31
N ILE A 83 -6.31 11.46 8.10
CA ILE A 83 -5.39 12.56 7.78
C ILE A 83 -6.17 13.83 7.43
N SER A 84 -5.61 14.99 7.77
CA SER A 84 -6.24 16.28 7.47
C SER A 84 -6.32 16.54 5.96
N SER A 85 -7.27 17.38 5.54
CA SER A 85 -7.40 17.79 4.12
C SER A 85 -6.13 18.46 3.57
N LYS A 86 -5.34 19.12 4.43
CA LYS A 86 -4.03 19.66 4.09
C LYS A 86 -3.04 18.53 3.78
N GLN A 87 -2.95 17.51 4.63
CA GLN A 87 -2.09 16.35 4.41
C GLN A 87 -2.49 15.55 3.16
N VAL A 88 -3.78 15.39 2.90
CA VAL A 88 -4.28 14.77 1.65
C VAL A 88 -3.72 15.49 0.42
N LYS A 89 -3.76 16.83 0.41
CA LYS A 89 -3.22 17.64 -0.69
C LYS A 89 -1.70 17.50 -0.81
N GLU A 90 -0.97 17.55 0.30
CA GLU A 90 0.50 17.50 0.32
C GLU A 90 1.03 16.13 -0.10
N TYR A 91 0.54 15.05 0.52
CA TYR A 91 0.91 13.68 0.17
C TYR A 91 0.46 13.32 -1.24
N GLY A 92 -0.75 13.73 -1.62
CA GLY A 92 -1.31 13.51 -2.95
C GLY A 92 -0.47 14.18 -4.05
N ALA A 93 -0.18 15.48 -3.91
CA ALA A 93 0.61 16.22 -4.89
C ALA A 93 2.03 15.66 -5.05
N ARG A 94 2.66 15.23 -3.95
CA ARG A 94 3.98 14.59 -3.98
C ARG A 94 3.96 13.28 -4.75
N ALA A 95 3.03 12.38 -4.42
CA ALA A 95 2.93 11.09 -5.07
C ALA A 95 2.56 11.24 -6.56
N GLU A 96 1.62 12.12 -6.89
CA GLU A 96 1.26 12.44 -8.28
C GLU A 96 2.42 13.03 -9.06
N GLY A 97 3.17 13.97 -8.48
CA GLY A 97 4.36 14.54 -9.09
C GLY A 97 5.40 13.45 -9.41
N ALA A 98 5.64 12.53 -8.47
CA ALA A 98 6.57 11.42 -8.66
C ALA A 98 6.09 10.40 -9.71
N VAL A 99 4.79 10.11 -9.75
CA VAL A 99 4.14 9.26 -10.76
C VAL A 99 4.21 9.88 -12.15
N ASN A 100 4.09 11.20 -12.25
CA ASN A 100 4.15 11.96 -13.52
C ASN A 100 5.58 12.16 -14.02
N ALA A 101 6.56 12.19 -13.12
CA ALA A 101 7.98 12.32 -13.47
C ALA A 101 8.58 11.05 -14.11
N VAL A 102 7.99 9.88 -13.88
CA VAL A 102 8.46 8.61 -14.46
C VAL A 102 7.77 8.27 -15.78
N GLY A 103 8.53 7.68 -16.71
CA GLY A 103 8.06 7.33 -18.06
C GLY A 103 6.80 6.45 -18.07
N ARG A 104 5.97 6.62 -19.11
CA ARG A 104 4.74 5.81 -19.31
C ARG A 104 5.08 4.32 -19.37
N THR A 105 4.36 3.50 -18.62
CA THR A 105 4.53 2.04 -18.64
C THR A 105 4.04 1.46 -19.97
N PHE A 106 4.42 0.21 -20.27
CA PHE A 106 3.97 -0.50 -21.47
C PHE A 106 2.44 -0.59 -21.56
N ILE A 107 1.76 -0.74 -20.42
CA ILE A 107 0.30 -0.79 -20.31
C ILE A 107 -0.31 0.59 -20.62
N ASP A 108 0.31 1.68 -20.15
CA ASP A 108 -0.11 3.05 -20.46
C ASP A 108 0.03 3.37 -21.96
N LYS A 109 1.06 2.80 -22.61
CA LYS A 109 1.25 2.90 -24.06
C LYS A 109 0.21 2.06 -24.82
N ALA A 110 -0.03 0.82 -24.39
CA ALA A 110 -0.99 -0.08 -25.02
C ALA A 110 -2.43 0.46 -24.99
N LYS A 111 -2.85 1.10 -23.90
CA LYS A 111 -4.16 1.76 -23.80
C LYS A 111 -4.32 2.94 -24.78
N ASN A 112 -3.23 3.66 -25.07
CA ASN A 112 -3.25 4.80 -25.99
C ASN A 112 -3.10 4.40 -27.47
N HIS A 113 -2.63 3.18 -27.77
CA HIS A 113 -2.38 2.73 -29.15
C HIS A 113 -3.52 1.94 -29.80
N GLY A 114 -4.67 1.81 -29.13
CA GLY A 114 -5.81 1.04 -29.65
C GLY A 114 -5.55 -0.47 -29.59
N GLY A 115 -6.51 -1.22 -29.06
CA GLY A 115 -6.35 -2.67 -28.87
C GLY A 115 -6.03 -3.41 -30.17
N GLY A 116 -4.97 -4.23 -30.16
CA GLY A 116 -4.59 -5.10 -31.27
C GLY A 116 -3.11 -5.51 -31.27
N VAL A 117 -2.79 -6.60 -31.98
CA VAL A 117 -1.42 -7.18 -32.11
C VAL A 117 -0.42 -6.16 -32.67
N LYS A 118 -0.89 -5.23 -33.53
CA LYS A 118 -0.07 -4.18 -34.15
C LYS A 118 0.36 -3.08 -33.15
N GLY A 119 -0.55 -2.68 -32.24
CA GLY A 119 -0.23 -1.73 -31.16
C GLY A 119 0.71 -2.30 -30.10
N LEU A 120 0.66 -3.62 -29.88
CA LEU A 120 1.59 -4.34 -28.99
C LEU A 120 3.02 -4.39 -29.55
N LEU A 121 3.17 -4.61 -30.87
CA LEU A 121 4.46 -4.62 -31.56
C LEU A 121 5.09 -3.23 -31.69
N ASP A 122 4.30 -2.18 -31.91
CA ASP A 122 4.83 -0.82 -31.96
C ASP A 122 5.20 -0.27 -30.56
N ALA A 123 4.48 -0.68 -29.51
CA ALA A 123 4.89 -0.40 -28.14
C ALA A 123 6.21 -1.12 -27.77
N LEU A 124 6.48 -2.32 -28.32
CA LEU A 124 7.73 -3.08 -28.15
C LEU A 124 8.93 -2.40 -28.84
N LYS A 125 8.70 -1.66 -29.93
CA LYS A 125 9.75 -0.95 -30.70
C LYS A 125 10.23 0.35 -30.07
N GLN A 126 9.45 0.96 -29.17
CA GLN A 126 9.94 2.13 -28.42
C GLN A 126 10.91 1.68 -27.33
N LYS A 127 12.21 1.84 -27.61
CA LYS A 127 13.31 1.74 -26.62
C LYS A 127 12.88 2.38 -25.30
N LYS A 128 12.94 1.60 -24.21
CA LYS A 128 12.88 2.11 -22.84
C LYS A 128 13.97 3.17 -22.66
N SER A 129 13.63 4.44 -22.63
CA SER A 129 14.56 5.48 -22.17
C SER A 129 13.89 6.30 -21.08
N GLY A 130 14.07 5.85 -19.85
CA GLY A 130 13.63 6.53 -18.64
C GLY A 130 13.53 5.54 -17.49
N ASN A 131 14.04 5.92 -16.32
CA ASN A 131 13.78 5.18 -15.09
C ASN A 131 12.25 5.20 -14.84
N THR A 132 11.61 4.03 -14.85
CA THR A 132 10.17 3.90 -14.54
C THR A 132 9.93 3.68 -13.05
N GLN A 133 10.99 3.58 -12.25
CA GLN A 133 10.91 3.40 -10.82
C GLN A 133 10.69 4.76 -10.15
N ILE A 134 9.69 4.79 -9.29
CA ILE A 134 9.38 5.94 -8.45
C ILE A 134 10.36 5.93 -7.26
N SER A 135 10.65 7.09 -6.66
CA SER A 135 11.41 7.10 -5.41
C SER A 135 10.69 6.22 -4.37
N GLY A 136 11.44 5.37 -3.65
CA GLY A 136 10.87 4.53 -2.61
C GLY A 136 10.35 5.34 -1.43
N GLU A 137 10.79 6.58 -1.29
CA GLU A 137 10.57 7.42 -0.11
C GLU A 137 9.33 8.33 -0.22
N ILE A 138 8.56 8.22 -1.30
CA ILE A 138 7.45 9.15 -1.57
C ILE A 138 6.33 9.10 -0.52
N PHE A 139 6.25 8.01 0.25
CA PHE A 139 5.24 7.79 1.30
C PHE A 139 5.81 7.86 2.71
N ASP A 140 7.07 8.23 2.92
CA ASP A 140 7.74 8.13 4.23
C ASP A 140 7.05 8.97 5.30
N ASP A 141 6.77 10.25 5.01
CA ASP A 141 6.05 11.13 5.94
C ASP A 141 4.67 10.58 6.32
N MET A 142 3.96 9.98 5.37
CA MET A 142 2.66 9.36 5.65
C MET A 142 2.82 8.05 6.43
N GLN A 143 3.87 7.27 6.16
CA GLN A 143 4.16 6.04 6.88
C GLN A 143 4.48 6.33 8.36
N ILE A 144 5.25 7.39 8.64
CA ILE A 144 5.53 7.86 10.00
C ILE A 144 4.23 8.31 10.69
N TYR A 145 3.39 9.08 9.99
CA TYR A 145 2.09 9.48 10.54
C TYR A 145 1.20 8.27 10.88
N VAL A 146 1.20 7.25 10.01
CA VAL A 146 0.49 5.99 10.22
C VAL A 146 1.04 5.19 11.39
N ILE A 147 2.36 5.19 11.61
CA ILE A 147 2.97 4.61 12.82
C ILE A 147 2.42 5.30 14.08
N GLY A 148 2.31 6.63 14.08
CA GLY A 148 1.70 7.37 15.19
C GLY A 148 0.28 6.89 15.50
N MET A 149 -0.57 6.75 14.49
CA MET A 149 -1.94 6.22 14.68
C MET A 149 -1.97 4.75 15.11
N LEU A 150 -1.04 3.92 14.63
CA LEU A 150 -0.90 2.54 15.10
C LEU A 150 -0.54 2.50 16.59
N ASN A 151 0.36 3.38 17.05
CA ASN A 151 0.71 3.52 18.46
C ASN A 151 -0.49 3.99 19.31
N GLU A 152 -1.26 4.98 18.84
CA GLU A 152 -2.49 5.42 19.50
C GLU A 152 -3.52 4.29 19.66
N ASN A 153 -3.57 3.37 18.70
CA ASN A 153 -4.42 2.16 18.77
C ASN A 153 -3.78 0.99 19.51
N ARG A 154 -2.62 1.19 20.16
CA ARG A 154 -1.87 0.17 20.92
C ARG A 154 -1.31 -0.96 20.06
N ALA A 155 -1.09 -0.74 18.76
CA ALA A 155 -0.49 -1.76 17.89
C ALA A 155 0.96 -2.12 18.30
N ALA A 156 1.65 -1.22 19.00
CA ALA A 156 2.97 -1.47 19.59
C ALA A 156 2.99 -2.60 20.65
N ASP A 157 1.83 -2.96 21.22
CA ASP A 157 1.72 -4.06 22.20
C ASP A 157 1.80 -5.46 21.54
N PHE A 158 1.82 -5.53 20.20
CA PHE A 158 1.92 -6.76 19.42
C PHE A 158 3.09 -7.66 19.87
N LYS A 159 2.88 -8.97 19.89
CA LYS A 159 3.89 -9.97 20.26
C LYS A 159 4.25 -10.82 19.05
N LEU A 160 5.52 -10.76 18.65
CA LEU A 160 6.04 -11.41 17.43
C LEU A 160 5.78 -12.92 17.36
N ASP A 161 5.84 -13.60 18.49
CA ASP A 161 5.77 -15.07 18.58
C ASP A 161 4.38 -15.58 18.98
N HIS A 162 3.37 -14.71 18.99
CA HIS A 162 1.97 -15.10 19.17
C HIS A 162 1.27 -15.30 17.83
N ASP A 163 0.39 -16.30 17.82
CA ASP A 163 -0.56 -16.52 16.74
C ASP A 163 -1.83 -15.72 17.00
N TYR A 164 -2.24 -14.95 16.01
CA TYR A 164 -3.46 -14.13 16.08
C TYR A 164 -4.44 -14.63 15.03
N MET A 165 -5.67 -14.89 15.44
CA MET A 165 -6.73 -15.26 14.49
C MET A 165 -7.29 -14.02 13.81
N PRO A 166 -7.67 -14.09 12.52
CA PRO A 166 -8.31 -12.97 11.84
C PRO A 166 -9.66 -12.65 12.49
N ASN A 167 -10.01 -11.36 12.53
CA ASN A 167 -11.35 -10.96 12.92
C ASN A 167 -12.38 -11.52 11.91
N GLY A 168 -13.25 -12.43 12.38
CA GLY A 168 -14.21 -13.15 11.55
C GLY A 168 -15.19 -12.24 10.79
N LYS A 169 -15.42 -11.02 11.27
CA LYS A 169 -16.21 -9.99 10.58
C LYS A 169 -15.66 -9.67 9.18
N TYR A 170 -14.35 -9.78 9.00
CA TYR A 170 -13.66 -9.32 7.79
C TYR A 170 -13.22 -10.45 6.86
N ALA A 171 -13.39 -11.71 7.26
CA ALA A 171 -12.93 -12.87 6.48
C ALA A 171 -13.49 -12.88 5.04
N GLY A 172 -14.76 -12.50 4.85
CA GLY A 172 -15.40 -12.44 3.53
C GLY A 172 -14.88 -11.32 2.61
N LYS A 173 -14.17 -10.32 3.15
CA LYS A 173 -13.64 -9.18 2.40
C LYS A 173 -12.19 -9.41 1.93
N ILE A 174 -11.47 -10.34 2.56
CA ILE A 174 -10.09 -10.68 2.22
C ILE A 174 -9.93 -11.08 0.75
N ALA A 175 -10.79 -11.96 0.23
CA ALA A 175 -10.71 -12.39 -1.16
C ALA A 175 -10.77 -11.21 -2.15
N LYS A 176 -11.61 -10.22 -1.88
CA LYS A 176 -11.75 -9.01 -2.70
C LYS A 176 -10.52 -8.11 -2.61
N LEU A 177 -10.01 -7.88 -1.41
CA LEU A 177 -8.76 -7.15 -1.19
C LEU A 177 -7.61 -7.80 -1.97
N ARG A 178 -7.48 -9.13 -1.90
CA ARG A 178 -6.45 -9.89 -2.61
C ARG A 178 -6.52 -9.71 -4.12
N MET A 179 -7.71 -9.66 -4.71
CA MET A 179 -7.88 -9.38 -6.14
C MET A 179 -7.39 -7.96 -6.49
N ALA A 180 -7.84 -6.95 -5.74
CA ALA A 180 -7.43 -5.56 -5.97
C ALA A 180 -5.91 -5.36 -5.82
N LEU A 181 -5.29 -6.02 -4.83
CA LEU A 181 -3.84 -5.99 -4.64
C LEU A 181 -3.08 -6.61 -5.82
N LYS A 182 -3.54 -7.75 -6.35
CA LYS A 182 -2.94 -8.37 -7.55
C LYS A 182 -3.04 -7.47 -8.77
N ASP A 183 -4.19 -6.83 -8.99
CA ASP A 183 -4.40 -5.90 -10.10
C ASP A 183 -3.48 -4.68 -10.01
N ALA A 184 -3.29 -4.16 -8.79
CA ALA A 184 -2.34 -3.11 -8.47
C ALA A 184 -0.87 -3.57 -8.54
N GLY A 185 -0.62 -4.87 -8.65
CA GLY A 185 0.70 -5.44 -8.87
C GLY A 185 1.48 -5.86 -7.64
N PHE A 186 0.81 -5.93 -6.49
CA PHE A 186 1.33 -6.51 -5.27
C PHE A 186 1.17 -8.04 -5.27
N ASP A 187 1.95 -8.72 -4.43
CA ASP A 187 1.74 -10.13 -4.10
C ASP A 187 1.03 -10.26 -2.74
N PRO A 188 -0.27 -10.58 -2.70
CA PRO A 188 -1.00 -10.69 -1.44
C PRO A 188 -0.44 -11.75 -0.49
N ASN A 189 0.12 -12.85 -1.02
CA ASN A 189 0.69 -13.91 -0.19
C ASN A 189 1.97 -13.41 0.49
N GLY A 190 2.85 -12.76 -0.27
CA GLY A 190 4.01 -12.07 0.26
C GLY A 190 3.64 -11.03 1.32
N LEU A 191 2.51 -10.34 1.15
CA LEU A 191 2.00 -9.35 2.11
C LEU A 191 1.33 -9.96 3.36
N GLY A 192 1.19 -11.28 3.47
CA GLY A 192 0.48 -11.92 4.59
C GLY A 192 -1.04 -11.74 4.57
N ILE A 193 -1.60 -11.35 3.41
CA ILE A 193 -3.04 -11.19 3.20
C ILE A 193 -3.57 -12.43 2.48
N TYR A 194 -3.94 -13.46 3.25
CA TYR A 194 -4.50 -14.71 2.75
C TYR A 194 -5.92 -14.99 3.23
#